data_AF-A0A6F8ZE58-F1
#
_entry.id   AF-A0A6F8ZE58-F1
#
_cell.length_a   1.000
_cell.length_b   1.000
_cell.length_c   1.000
_cell.angle_alpha   90.00
_cell.angle_beta   90.00
_cell.angle_gamma   90.00
#
_symmetry.space_group_name_H-M   'P 1'
#
loop_
_entity.id
_entity.type
_entity.pdbx_description
1 polymer ?
#
loop_
_entity_poly.entity_id
_entity_poly.type
_entity_poly.pdbx_seq_one_letter_code
_entity_poly.pdbx_strand_id
1 'polypeptide(L)' 'MQVVDVVCHMTVDSETAIRREYQGQAYYFCAEGCARAFEQNPEAYLGQEGGHGGHHHHHHHGMHHSE' A
#
# COMPACT_ATOMS: atom_id res chain seq x y z
N MET A 1 -2.44 -6.35 17.03
CA MET A 1 -1.86 -7.14 15.91
C MET A 1 -1.69 -6.22 14.71
N GLN A 2 -0.52 -6.19 14.08
CA GLN A 2 -0.23 -5.18 13.04
C GLN A 2 -0.84 -5.55 11.68
N VAL A 3 -1.49 -4.59 11.05
CA VAL A 3 -2.19 -4.72 9.76
C VAL A 3 -1.88 -3.49 8.90
N VAL A 4 -2.02 -3.61 7.57
CA VAL A 4 -1.71 -2.52 6.63
C VAL A 4 -2.99 -1.84 6.19
N ASP A 5 -3.04 -0.52 6.33
CA ASP A 5 -4.09 0.33 5.77
C ASP A 5 -3.91 0.41 4.25
N VAL A 6 -4.87 -0.10 3.49
CA VAL A 6 -4.82 -0.16 2.00
C VAL A 6 -4.96 1.21 1.32
N VAL A 7 -5.33 2.26 2.06
CA VAL A 7 -5.47 3.63 1.51
C VAL A 7 -4.14 4.37 1.57
N CYS A 8 -3.42 4.26 2.70
CA CYS A 8 -2.17 4.99 2.92
C CYS A 8 -0.92 4.10 2.99
N HIS A 9 -1.08 2.78 2.92
CA HIS A 9 -0.02 1.77 3.06
C HIS A 9 0.79 1.88 4.36
N MET A 10 0.16 2.40 5.42
CA MET A 10 0.76 2.48 6.74
C MET A 10 0.41 1.26 7.58
N THR A 11 1.38 0.79 8.36
CA THR A 11 1.15 -0.24 9.38
C THR A 11 0.44 0.37 10.58
N VAL A 12 -0.70 -0.21 10.95
CA VAL A 12 -1.51 0.20 12.10
C VAL A 12 -1.80 -1.00 13.00
N ASP A 13 -2.13 -0.75 14.26
CA ASP A 13 -2.52 -1.83 15.16
C ASP A 13 -4.03 -2.10 15.11
N SER A 14 -4.41 -3.34 14.83
CA SER A 14 -5.80 -3.78 14.69
C SER A 14 -6.69 -3.51 15.92
N GLU A 15 -6.10 -3.35 17.11
CA GLU A 15 -6.84 -3.11 18.36
C GLU A 15 -7.21 -1.64 18.52
N THR A 16 -6.46 -0.73 17.89
CA THR A 16 -6.70 0.72 17.94
C THR A 16 -7.19 1.31 16.61
N ALA A 17 -7.01 0.58 15.51
CA ALA A 17 -7.43 0.97 14.18
C ALA A 17 -8.94 0.84 13.97
N ILE A 18 -9.43 1.55 12.96
CA ILE A 18 -10.83 1.52 12.59
C ILE A 18 -11.10 0.30 11.72
N ARG A 19 -11.94 -0.62 12.18
CA ARG A 19 -12.34 -1.80 11.43
C ARG A 19 -13.52 -1.51 10.49
N ARG A 20 -13.44 -1.97 9.24
CA ARG A 20 -14.56 -2.09 8.29
C ARG A 20 -14.60 -3.47 7.69
N GLU A 21 -15.79 -3.94 7.37
CA GLU A 21 -15.99 -5.23 6.73
C GLU A 21 -16.43 -4.99 5.28
N TYR A 22 -15.68 -5.57 4.34
CA TYR A 22 -15.96 -5.47 2.91
C TYR A 22 -15.74 -6.83 2.26
N GLN A 23 -16.73 -7.32 1.52
CA GLN A 23 -16.75 -8.67 0.92
C GLN A 23 -16.46 -9.82 1.91
N GLY A 24 -16.81 -9.64 3.19
CA GLY A 24 -16.55 -10.63 4.25
C GLY A 24 -15.12 -10.61 4.79
N GLN A 25 -14.29 -9.67 4.35
CA GLN A 25 -12.93 -9.43 4.86
C GLN A 25 -12.91 -8.19 5.76
N ALA A 26 -12.21 -8.27 6.89
CA ALA A 26 -11.99 -7.14 7.77
C ALA A 26 -10.77 -6.31 7.32
N TYR A 27 -10.99 -5.03 7.06
CA TYR A 27 -9.98 -4.02 6.73
C TYR A 27 -9.84 -3.03 7.88
N TYR A 28 -8.64 -2.50 8.05
CA TYR A 28 -8.27 -1.64 9.17
C TYR A 28 -7.63 -0.35 8.67
N PHE A 29 -8.03 0.78 9.26
CA PHE A 29 -7.62 2.11 8.82
C PHE A 29 -7.04 2.93 9.97
N CYS A 30 -6.03 3.75 9.65
CA CYS A 30 -5.38 4.65 10.60
C CYS A 30 -6.31 5.75 11.14
N ALA A 31 -7.29 6.17 10.33
CA ALA A 31 -8.18 7.27 10.64
C ALA A 31 -9.52 7.15 9.92
N GLU A 32 -10.54 7.87 10.39
CA GLU A 32 -11.89 7.88 9.80
C GLU A 32 -11.87 8.36 8.34
N GLY A 33 -10.94 9.26 8.00
CA GLY A 33 -10.76 9.72 6.62
C GLY A 33 -10.38 8.58 5.66
N CYS A 34 -9.46 7.70 6.07
CA CYS A 34 -9.06 6.54 5.28
C CYS A 34 -10.20 5.53 5.19
N ALA A 35 -10.89 5.24 6.30
CA ALA A 35 -12.04 4.35 6.29
C ALA A 35 -13.14 4.86 5.33
N ARG A 36 -13.49 6.16 5.38
CA ARG A 36 -14.47 6.77 4.47
C ARG A 36 -14.02 6.75 3.01
N ALA A 37 -12.75 7.02 2.74
CA ALA A 37 -12.22 6.95 1.38
C ALA A 37 -12.37 5.53 0.81
N PHE A 38 -11.99 4.53 1.61
CA PHE A 38 -12.17 3.12 1.26
C PHE A 38 -13.63 2.74 1.07
N GLU A 39 -14.55 3.15 1.95
CA GLU A 39 -15.98 2.86 1.81
C GLU A 39 -16.60 3.47 0.54
N GLN A 40 -16.08 4.62 0.09
CA GLN A 40 -16.55 5.29 -1.13
C GLN A 40 -16.08 4.58 -2.41
N ASN A 41 -14.86 4.02 -2.41
CA ASN A 41 -14.32 3.38 -3.60
C ASN A 41 -13.31 2.26 -3.24
N PRO A 42 -13.77 1.13 -2.67
CA PRO A 42 -12.89 0.09 -2.13
C PRO A 42 -12.12 -0.63 -3.24
N GLU A 43 -12.74 -0.82 -4.41
CA GLU A 43 -12.13 -1.46 -5.57
C GLU A 43 -10.88 -0.73 -6.07
N ALA A 44 -10.84 0.60 -5.94
CA ALA A 44 -9.67 1.40 -6.31
C ALA A 44 -8.44 1.11 -5.43
N TYR A 45 -8.66 0.75 -4.17
CA TYR A 45 -7.59 0.44 -3.20
C TYR A 45 -7.25 -1.06 -3.17
N LEU A 46 -8.24 -1.93 -3.40
CA LEU A 46 -8.04 -3.39 -3.44
C LEU A 46 -7.52 -3.89 -4.79
N GLY A 47 -7.78 -3.16 -5.88
CA GLY A 47 -7.33 -3.51 -7.23
C GLY A 47 -5.83 -3.34 -7.46
N GLN A 48 -5.08 -2.87 -6.47
CA GLN A 48 -3.62 -2.86 -6.49
C GLN A 48 -3.06 -4.12 -5.82
N GLU A 49 -3.42 -5.30 -6.32
CA GLU A 49 -2.72 -6.53 -5.98
C GLU A 49 -1.29 -6.49 -6.55
N GLY A 50 -0.35 -6.01 -5.73
CA GLY A 50 1.07 -6.34 -5.78
C GLY A 50 1.88 -5.84 -6.99
N GLY A 51 2.84 -4.92 -6.74
CA GLY A 51 3.89 -4.73 -7.74
C GLY A 51 4.79 -3.51 -7.66
N HIS A 52 5.28 -3.08 -6.48
CA HIS A 52 6.55 -2.35 -6.46
C HIS A 52 7.72 -3.33 -6.66
N GLY A 53 7.83 -3.90 -7.87
CA GLY A 53 8.98 -4.66 -8.31
C GLY A 53 9.58 -3.96 -9.53
N GLY A 54 10.60 -3.12 -9.34
CA GLY A 54 11.22 -2.45 -10.49
C GLY A 54 12.30 -1.39 -10.26
N HIS A 55 12.92 -1.26 -9.09
CA HIS A 55 14.08 -0.36 -8.93
C HIS A 55 15.41 -1.07 -9.23
N HIS A 56 15.58 -1.70 -10.39
CA HIS A 56 16.91 -2.14 -10.84
C HIS A 56 17.01 -2.09 -12.36
N HIS A 57 17.17 -0.88 -12.94
CA HIS A 57 17.91 -0.78 -14.19
C HIS A 57 19.35 -0.38 -13.87
N HIS A 58 20.19 -1.41 -13.83
CA HIS A 58 21.64 -1.29 -13.92
C HIS A 58 21.98 -0.73 -15.31
N HIS A 59 22.52 0.49 -15.39
CA HIS A 59 23.28 0.91 -16.55
C HIS A 59 24.67 1.34 -16.11
N HIS A 60 25.55 0.36 -16.07
CA HIS A 60 26.98 0.55 -16.04
C HIS A 60 27.43 0.92 -17.45
N HIS A 61 27.93 2.14 -17.64
CA HIS A 61 28.88 2.40 -18.72
C HIS A 61 29.99 3.30 -18.17
N GLY A 62 30.91 2.68 -17.43
CA GLY A 62 32.28 3.17 -17.40
C GLY A 62 32.87 3.06 -18.80
N MET A 63 33.17 4.19 -19.41
CA MET A 63 34.01 4.26 -20.60
C MET A 63 35.26 5.05 -20.23
N HIS A 64 36.30 4.30 -19.86
CA HIS A 64 37.67 4.77 -19.78
C HIS A 64 38.18 4.80 -21.22
N HIS A 65 38.47 5.98 -21.77
CA HIS A 65 39.28 6.09 -22.98
C HIS A 65 40.36 7.14 -22.75
N SER A 66 41.57 6.62 -22.58
CA SER A 66 42.84 7.34 -22.52
C SER A 66 43.47 7.30 -23.90
N GLU A 67 43.70 8.45 -24.50
CA GLU A 67 44.79 8.71 -25.46
C GLU A 67 45.38 10.10 -25.16
#